data_AF-A0AAX2F2Q4-F1
#
_entry.id   AF-A0AAX2F2Q4-F1
#
_cell.length_a   1.000
_cell.length_b   1.000
_cell.length_c   1.000
_cell.angle_alpha   90.00
_cell.angle_beta   90.00
_cell.angle_gamma   90.00
#
_symmetry.space_group_name_H-M   'P 1'
#
loop_
_entity.id
_entity.type
_entity.pdbx_description
1 polymer ?
#
loop_
_entity_poly.entity_id
_entity_poly.type
_entity_poly.pdbx_seq_one_letter_code
_entity_poly.pdbx_strand_id
1 'polypeptide(L)'
;MWMISICCLVSWGGKIPEFKCKPYEEVLYDIAVTHSPRYLINMELKKSETIFAKMGTTYNKFRISPDNISQVRKYYRERAIKLKRVEMPWWITSENVETGHSFNIQLWSTLTPQERRELQTKCMILFPEALNPAVSKTKYNNTTLWLCSYNQVVNPNIRDLYSAGGKITHVDGVKLDRPVPQVFNIIVGHAEDIKALLNNLTTEMVMMIKDFNPTLLENGNAYESWLRTCSEFANEYNVPLREWIERKPEFQFSM
;
A
#
# COMPACT_ATOMS: atom_id res chain seq x y z
N MET A 1 -2.04 24.43 -29.06
CA MET A 1 -1.17 23.90 -30.13
C MET A 1 -1.13 22.38 -29.98
N TRP A 2 -1.69 21.62 -30.91
CA TRP A 2 -1.69 20.15 -30.85
C TRP A 2 -0.28 19.66 -31.19
N MET A 3 0.47 19.16 -30.20
CA MET A 3 1.75 18.53 -30.45
C MET A 3 1.47 17.12 -30.96
N ILE A 4 1.60 16.89 -32.27
CA ILE A 4 1.48 15.55 -32.85
C ILE A 4 2.81 14.85 -32.63
N SER A 5 2.86 13.95 -31.65
CA SER A 5 4.01 13.09 -31.42
C SER A 5 3.93 11.85 -32.33
N ILE A 6 5.00 11.60 -33.08
CA ILE A 6 5.13 10.47 -33.99
C ILE A 6 6.26 9.56 -33.48
N CYS A 7 6.05 8.25 -33.53
CA CYS A 7 7.10 7.27 -33.27
C CYS A 7 7.66 6.74 -34.59
N CYS A 8 8.97 6.85 -34.78
CA CYS A 8 9.69 6.29 -35.92
C CYS A 8 10.63 5.19 -35.43
N LEU A 9 10.58 4.03 -36.08
CA LEU A 9 11.49 2.90 -35.84
C LEU A 9 12.28 2.64 -37.12
N VAL A 10 13.60 2.57 -36.99
CA VAL A 10 14.51 2.13 -38.06
C VAL A 10 15.17 0.84 -37.62
N SER A 11 14.98 -0.24 -38.38
CA SER A 11 15.64 -1.53 -38.14
C SER A 11 16.80 -1.71 -39.11
N TRP A 12 17.99 -1.95 -38.58
CA TRP A 12 19.24 -2.12 -39.35
C TRP A 12 19.68 -3.58 -39.47
N GLY A 13 18.85 -4.54 -39.04
CA GLY A 13 19.20 -5.97 -38.95
C GLY A 13 19.09 -6.77 -40.25
N GLY A 14 18.70 -6.15 -41.37
CA GLY A 14 18.54 -6.80 -42.68
C GLY A 14 19.45 -6.23 -43.77
N LYS A 15 19.42 -6.81 -44.99
CA LYS A 15 20.15 -6.29 -46.16
C LYS A 15 19.68 -4.88 -46.58
N ILE A 16 18.44 -4.52 -46.25
CA ILE A 16 17.81 -3.23 -46.54
C ILE A 16 17.24 -2.70 -45.21
N PRO A 17 17.50 -1.44 -44.84
CA PRO A 17 16.89 -0.83 -43.65
C PRO A 17 15.36 -0.79 -43.76
N GLU A 18 14.66 -1.19 -42.70
CA GLU A 18 13.21 -1.09 -42.63
C GLU A 18 12.80 0.13 -41.81
N PHE A 19 11.83 0.90 -42.32
CA PHE A 19 11.29 2.09 -41.67
C PHE A 19 9.81 1.89 -41.33
N LYS A 20 9.43 2.15 -40.08
CA LYS A 20 8.03 2.18 -39.63
C LYS A 20 7.74 3.50 -38.92
N CYS A 21 6.57 4.06 -39.18
CA CYS A 21 6.12 5.33 -38.60
C CYS A 21 4.64 5.24 -38.23
N LYS A 22 4.29 5.60 -37.00
CA LYS A 22 2.91 5.63 -36.49
C LYS A 22 2.74 6.74 -35.44
N PRO A 23 1.51 7.22 -35.19
CA PRO A 23 1.24 8.13 -34.08
C PRO A 23 1.75 7.52 -32.75
N TYR A 24 2.42 8.33 -31.93
CA TYR A 24 3.08 7.85 -30.71
C TYR A 24 2.10 7.13 -29.77
N GLU A 25 0.89 7.67 -29.61
CA GLU A 25 -0.16 7.10 -28.76
C GLU A 25 -0.68 5.73 -29.20
N GLU A 26 -0.51 5.35 -30.47
CA GLU A 26 -1.01 4.09 -31.02
C GLU A 26 -0.06 2.91 -30.82
N VAL A 27 1.19 3.17 -30.42
CA VAL A 27 2.23 2.15 -30.31
C VAL A 27 2.64 1.84 -28.87
N LEU A 28 2.02 2.48 -27.87
CA LEU A 28 2.38 2.30 -26.46
C LEU A 28 1.57 1.16 -25.82
N TYR A 29 2.21 0.04 -25.51
CA TYR A 29 1.51 -1.16 -25.02
C TYR A 29 1.57 -1.35 -23.50
N ASP A 30 2.59 -0.80 -22.83
CA ASP A 30 2.76 -0.86 -21.36
C ASP A 30 3.62 0.34 -20.87
N ILE A 31 3.73 0.51 -19.55
CA ILE A 31 4.60 1.51 -18.90
C ILE A 31 5.75 0.80 -18.18
N ALA A 32 6.98 1.25 -18.41
CA ALA A 32 8.18 0.84 -17.70
C ALA A 32 8.77 2.04 -16.94
N VAL A 33 9.10 1.85 -15.66
CA VAL A 33 9.60 2.93 -14.81
C VAL A 33 11.11 2.79 -14.67
N THR A 34 11.87 3.69 -15.29
CA THR A 34 13.32 3.80 -15.11
C THR A 34 13.66 5.27 -14.92
N HIS A 35 13.53 5.79 -13.68
CA HIS A 35 13.78 7.19 -13.26
C HIS A 35 12.89 8.28 -13.91
N SER A 36 12.22 7.97 -15.01
CA SER A 36 11.05 8.66 -15.57
C SER A 36 10.12 7.60 -16.18
N PRO A 37 8.79 7.83 -16.23
CA PRO A 37 7.89 6.90 -16.91
C PRO A 37 8.31 6.78 -18.37
N ARG A 38 8.73 5.59 -18.81
CA ARG A 38 8.98 5.26 -20.20
C ARG A 38 7.85 4.38 -20.69
N TYR A 39 7.34 4.65 -21.89
CA TYR A 39 6.37 3.76 -22.51
C TYR A 39 7.10 2.66 -23.28
N LEU A 40 6.61 1.44 -23.18
CA LEU A 40 7.07 0.35 -24.02
C LEU A 40 6.36 0.43 -25.38
N ILE A 41 7.15 0.40 -26.46
CA ILE A 41 6.69 0.62 -27.82
C ILE A 41 6.58 -0.72 -28.57
N ASN A 42 5.47 -0.92 -29.27
CA ASN A 42 5.27 -1.97 -30.26
C ASN A 42 4.64 -1.37 -31.52
N MET A 43 5.37 -1.36 -32.63
CA MET A 43 4.90 -0.77 -33.89
C MET A 43 3.77 -1.57 -34.56
N GLU A 44 3.56 -2.82 -34.17
CA GLU A 44 2.50 -3.70 -34.69
C GLU A 44 1.27 -3.76 -33.78
N LEU A 45 1.21 -2.89 -32.76
CA LEU A 45 0.13 -2.88 -31.78
C LEU A 45 -1.22 -2.51 -32.41
N LYS A 46 -2.28 -3.22 -32.00
CA LYS A 46 -3.66 -2.84 -32.33
C LYS A 46 -4.11 -1.70 -31.42
N LYS A 47 -4.96 -0.80 -31.92
CA LYS A 47 -5.45 0.36 -31.13
C LYS A 47 -6.10 -0.05 -29.80
N SER A 48 -6.80 -1.18 -29.77
CA SER A 48 -7.44 -1.75 -28.57
C SER A 48 -6.45 -2.31 -27.53
N GLU A 49 -5.18 -2.50 -27.89
CA GLU A 49 -4.15 -3.09 -27.04
C GLU A 49 -3.18 -2.05 -26.46
N THR A 50 -3.43 -0.77 -26.76
CA THR A 50 -2.69 0.34 -26.14
C THR A 50 -2.89 0.37 -24.64
N ILE A 51 -1.88 0.85 -23.90
CA ILE A 51 -1.98 1.01 -22.45
C ILE A 51 -3.14 1.92 -22.05
N PHE A 52 -3.43 2.97 -22.85
CA PHE A 52 -4.55 3.87 -22.60
C PHE A 52 -5.90 3.17 -22.81
N ALA A 53 -6.04 2.37 -23.87
CA ALA A 53 -7.25 1.56 -24.08
C ALA A 53 -7.46 0.56 -22.93
N LYS A 54 -6.38 -0.10 -22.46
CA LYS A 54 -6.42 -1.01 -21.29
C LYS A 54 -6.84 -0.29 -20.00
N MET A 55 -6.44 0.97 -19.83
CA MET A 55 -6.85 1.83 -18.70
C MET A 55 -8.23 2.49 -18.89
N GLY A 56 -8.87 2.34 -20.05
CA GLY A 56 -10.15 3.00 -20.34
C GLY A 56 -10.05 4.52 -20.51
N THR A 57 -8.89 5.04 -20.92
CA THR A 57 -8.63 6.47 -21.15
C THR A 57 -8.04 6.73 -22.54
N THR A 58 -7.79 7.99 -22.88
CA THR A 58 -7.06 8.37 -24.10
C THR A 58 -5.72 9.00 -23.74
N TYR A 59 -4.74 8.96 -24.65
CA TYR A 59 -3.43 9.55 -24.42
C TYR A 59 -3.51 11.02 -23.98
N ASN A 60 -4.30 11.83 -24.69
CA ASN A 60 -4.42 13.25 -24.38
C ASN A 60 -5.12 13.49 -23.03
N LYS A 61 -6.19 12.74 -22.71
CA LYS A 61 -6.86 12.82 -21.41
C LYS A 61 -5.93 12.42 -20.26
N PHE A 62 -5.14 11.37 -20.47
CA PHE A 62 -4.17 10.89 -19.49
C PHE A 62 -3.05 11.91 -19.23
N ARG A 63 -2.43 12.43 -20.30
CA ARG A 63 -1.27 13.35 -20.21
C ARG A 63 -1.59 14.66 -19.48
N ILE A 64 -2.80 15.20 -19.67
CA ILE A 64 -3.23 16.46 -19.04
C ILE A 64 -3.86 16.25 -17.66
N SER A 65 -4.10 15.00 -17.26
CA SER A 65 -4.75 14.72 -15.99
C SER A 65 -3.79 14.97 -14.82
N PRO A 66 -4.20 15.71 -13.79
CA PRO A 66 -3.42 15.83 -12.56
C PRO A 66 -3.33 14.50 -11.80
N ASP A 67 -4.29 13.58 -12.02
CA ASP A 67 -4.40 12.28 -11.35
C ASP A 67 -3.83 11.13 -12.19
N ASN A 68 -2.94 11.42 -13.15
CA ASN A 68 -2.42 10.41 -14.07
C ASN A 68 -1.70 9.26 -13.34
N ILE A 69 -0.94 9.55 -12.28
CA ILE A 69 -0.26 8.55 -11.43
C ILE A 69 -1.29 7.66 -10.73
N SER A 70 -2.34 8.25 -10.17
CA SER A 70 -3.41 7.52 -9.48
C SER A 70 -4.16 6.57 -10.44
N GLN A 71 -4.40 7.00 -11.68
CA GLN A 71 -4.99 6.14 -12.72
C GLN A 71 -4.09 4.93 -13.05
N VAL A 72 -2.77 5.15 -13.18
CA VAL A 72 -1.80 4.06 -13.43
C VAL A 72 -1.76 3.08 -12.25
N ARG A 73 -1.69 3.59 -11.02
CA ARG A 73 -1.68 2.78 -9.80
C ARG A 73 -2.93 1.91 -9.71
N LYS A 74 -4.10 2.50 -9.93
CA LYS A 74 -5.37 1.79 -9.96
C LYS A 74 -5.35 0.67 -11.01
N TYR A 75 -4.92 0.97 -12.23
CA TYR A 75 -4.83 -0.02 -13.30
C TYR A 75 -3.93 -1.22 -12.96
N TYR A 76 -2.70 -0.97 -12.47
CA TYR A 76 -1.79 -2.08 -12.12
C TYR A 76 -2.28 -2.87 -10.90
N ARG A 77 -2.92 -2.23 -9.91
CA ARG A 77 -3.56 -2.93 -8.80
C ARG A 77 -4.69 -3.84 -9.28
N GLU A 78 -5.59 -3.33 -10.11
CA GLU A 78 -6.68 -4.12 -10.69
C GLU A 78 -6.16 -5.28 -11.56
N ARG A 79 -5.08 -5.04 -12.32
CA ARG A 79 -4.39 -6.07 -13.11
C ARG A 79 -3.81 -7.17 -12.22
N ALA A 80 -3.14 -6.82 -11.12
CA ALA A 80 -2.61 -7.78 -10.15
C ALA A 80 -3.72 -8.65 -9.55
N ILE A 81 -4.84 -8.03 -9.13
CA ILE A 81 -6.02 -8.72 -8.60
C ILE A 81 -6.59 -9.69 -9.65
N LYS A 82 -6.80 -9.23 -10.90
CA LYS A 82 -7.29 -10.07 -12.02
C LYS A 82 -6.36 -11.25 -12.31
N LEU A 83 -5.05 -11.05 -12.22
CA LEU A 83 -4.04 -12.08 -12.44
C LEU A 83 -3.76 -12.94 -11.21
N LYS A 84 -4.44 -12.70 -10.08
CA LYS A 84 -4.20 -13.35 -8.79
C LYS A 84 -2.73 -13.28 -8.35
N ARG A 85 -2.09 -12.15 -8.63
CA ARG A 85 -0.72 -11.85 -8.22
C ARG A 85 -0.73 -10.98 -6.98
N VAL A 86 0.22 -11.22 -6.10
CA VAL A 86 0.46 -10.41 -4.90
C VAL A 86 1.62 -9.47 -5.23
N GLU A 87 1.29 -8.36 -5.87
CA GLU A 87 2.24 -7.33 -6.31
C GLU A 87 1.64 -5.94 -6.08
N MET A 88 2.49 -4.96 -5.75
CA MET A 88 2.11 -3.55 -5.69
C MET A 88 2.90 -2.75 -6.72
N PRO A 89 2.31 -1.70 -7.31
CA PRO A 89 3.03 -0.85 -8.25
C PRO A 89 4.23 -0.18 -7.55
N TRP A 90 5.42 -0.37 -8.10
CA TRP A 90 6.61 0.39 -7.71
C TRP A 90 6.50 1.80 -8.27
N TRP A 91 6.50 2.85 -7.45
CA TRP A 91 6.43 4.23 -7.95
C TRP A 91 7.21 5.22 -7.10
N ILE A 92 7.92 6.12 -7.80
CA ILE A 92 8.39 7.40 -7.24
C ILE A 92 7.22 8.37 -7.45
N THR A 93 6.50 8.79 -6.40
CA THR A 93 5.52 9.90 -6.54
C THR A 93 6.23 11.13 -7.08
N SER A 94 5.51 12.01 -7.77
CA SER A 94 6.02 13.37 -8.05
C SER A 94 6.48 14.08 -6.77
N GLU A 95 5.85 13.77 -5.63
CA GLU A 95 6.23 14.25 -4.30
C GLU A 95 7.54 13.63 -3.77
N ASN A 96 7.89 12.39 -4.12
CA ASN A 96 9.17 11.77 -3.72
C ASN A 96 10.39 12.44 -4.36
N VAL A 97 10.19 13.27 -5.38
CA VAL A 97 11.25 14.11 -5.97
C VAL A 97 11.47 15.38 -5.12
N GLU A 98 10.46 15.83 -4.39
CA GLU A 98 10.49 17.07 -3.59
C GLU A 98 10.70 16.82 -2.09
N THR A 99 10.24 15.70 -1.53
CA THR A 99 10.39 15.37 -0.08
C THR A 99 11.73 14.73 0.29
N GLY A 100 12.64 14.54 -0.66
CA GLY A 100 14.01 14.10 -0.35
C GLY A 100 14.11 12.70 0.25
N HIS A 101 13.15 11.81 -0.03
CA HIS A 101 13.33 10.40 0.30
C HIS A 101 14.57 9.86 -0.42
N SER A 102 15.44 9.20 0.33
CA SER A 102 16.65 8.58 -0.19
C SER A 102 16.32 7.67 -1.37
N PHE A 103 17.04 7.80 -2.48
CA PHE A 103 16.96 6.84 -3.60
C PHE A 103 17.35 5.40 -3.18
N ASN A 104 17.87 5.22 -1.97
CA ASN A 104 18.27 3.94 -1.41
C ASN A 104 17.13 3.26 -0.67
N ILE A 105 16.98 1.97 -0.89
CA ILE A 105 16.16 1.10 -0.05
C ILE A 105 16.82 0.99 1.32
N GLN A 106 16.04 1.12 2.38
CA GLN A 106 16.50 1.04 3.76
C GLN A 106 15.92 -0.20 4.45
N LEU A 107 16.63 -0.68 5.48
CA LEU A 107 16.15 -1.75 6.33
C LEU A 107 15.30 -1.17 7.46
N TRP A 108 14.24 -1.86 7.85
CA TRP A 108 13.40 -1.47 8.99
C TRP A 108 14.22 -1.20 10.26
N SER A 109 15.30 -1.96 10.48
CA SER A 109 16.18 -1.82 11.63
C SER A 109 16.99 -0.52 11.66
N THR A 110 17.15 0.18 10.52
CA THR A 110 17.91 1.44 10.44
C THR A 110 17.04 2.67 10.67
N LEU A 111 15.72 2.50 10.71
CA LEU A 111 14.78 3.59 10.96
C LEU A 111 14.81 4.03 12.42
N THR A 112 14.62 5.33 12.64
CA THR A 112 14.44 5.89 13.98
C THR A 112 13.19 5.29 14.65
N PRO A 113 13.10 5.31 16.00
CA PRO A 113 11.91 4.83 16.69
C PRO A 113 10.62 5.54 16.26
N GLN A 114 10.71 6.84 15.95
CA GLN A 114 9.57 7.63 15.49
C GLN A 114 9.10 7.19 14.09
N GLU A 115 10.00 7.07 13.12
CA GLU A 115 9.65 6.60 11.76
C GLU A 115 9.03 5.19 11.79
N ARG A 116 9.59 4.29 12.62
CA ARG A 116 9.02 2.94 12.81
C ARG A 116 7.60 3.01 13.35
N ARG A 117 7.36 3.85 14.35
CA ARG A 117 6.04 4.02 14.96
C ARG A 117 5.03 4.58 13.96
N GLU A 118 5.42 5.61 13.20
CA GLU A 118 4.57 6.22 12.18
C GLU A 118 4.22 5.25 11.05
N LEU A 119 5.20 4.52 10.50
CA LEU A 119 4.98 3.53 9.45
C LEU A 119 4.13 2.37 9.95
N GLN A 120 4.37 1.87 11.16
CA GLN A 120 3.56 0.81 11.76
C GLN A 120 2.12 1.26 11.96
N THR A 121 1.88 2.46 12.50
CA THR A 121 0.56 3.07 12.62
C THR A 121 -0.17 3.12 11.27
N LYS A 122 0.50 3.60 10.21
CA LYS A 122 -0.09 3.61 8.84
C LYS A 122 -0.43 2.20 8.38
N CYS A 123 0.46 1.23 8.58
CA CYS A 123 0.20 -0.17 8.21
C CYS A 123 -1.00 -0.77 8.96
N MET A 124 -1.17 -0.47 10.25
CA MET A 124 -2.30 -0.94 11.07
C MET A 124 -3.65 -0.34 10.63
N ILE A 125 -3.63 0.83 9.99
CA ILE A 125 -4.82 1.46 9.41
C ILE A 125 -5.13 0.86 8.03
N LEU A 126 -4.11 0.71 7.18
CA LEU A 126 -4.29 0.32 5.78
C LEU A 126 -4.52 -1.19 5.60
N PHE A 127 -4.00 -2.03 6.51
CA PHE A 127 -4.01 -3.49 6.37
C PHE A 127 -4.55 -4.17 7.64
N PRO A 128 -5.86 -4.07 7.93
CA PRO A 128 -6.44 -4.66 9.13
C PRO A 128 -6.29 -6.19 9.19
N GLU A 129 -6.10 -6.87 8.06
CA GLU A 129 -5.83 -8.31 8.02
C GLU A 129 -4.54 -8.69 8.79
N ALA A 130 -3.55 -7.79 8.85
CA ALA A 130 -2.33 -8.01 9.62
C ALA A 130 -2.59 -8.00 11.15
N LEU A 131 -3.66 -7.33 11.58
CA LEU A 131 -4.11 -7.27 12.97
C LEU A 131 -4.93 -8.48 13.39
N ASN A 132 -5.51 -9.23 12.45
CA ASN A 132 -6.28 -10.41 12.76
C ASN A 132 -5.36 -11.49 13.37
N PRO A 133 -5.61 -11.98 14.59
CA PRO A 133 -4.77 -13.00 15.20
C PRO A 133 -4.82 -14.38 14.52
N ALA A 134 -5.85 -14.65 13.69
CA ALA A 134 -5.98 -15.90 12.96
C ALA A 134 -4.72 -16.23 12.15
N VAL A 135 -4.37 -17.52 12.11
CA VAL A 135 -3.18 -17.99 11.41
C VAL A 135 -3.37 -17.83 9.90
N SER A 136 -2.56 -16.97 9.29
CA SER A 136 -2.51 -16.80 7.84
C SER A 136 -1.06 -16.59 7.42
N LYS A 137 -0.66 -17.30 6.36
CA LYS A 137 0.68 -17.16 5.77
C LYS A 137 0.82 -15.88 4.94
N THR A 138 -0.28 -15.22 4.60
CA THR A 138 -0.31 -14.13 3.61
C THR A 138 -0.78 -12.79 4.17
N LYS A 139 -1.28 -12.74 5.41
CA LYS A 139 -1.85 -11.51 6.00
C LYS A 139 -0.87 -10.35 6.16
N TYR A 140 0.44 -10.59 6.01
CA TYR A 140 1.46 -9.56 6.07
C TYR A 140 1.98 -9.13 4.69
N ASN A 141 1.54 -9.79 3.60
CA ASN A 141 2.09 -9.53 2.26
C ASN A 141 1.83 -8.09 1.80
N ASN A 142 0.64 -7.56 2.06
CA ASN A 142 0.29 -6.19 1.68
C ASN A 142 1.13 -5.17 2.47
N THR A 143 1.32 -5.39 3.77
CA THR A 143 2.23 -4.59 4.60
C THR A 143 3.65 -4.58 4.03
N THR A 144 4.19 -5.76 3.72
CA THR A 144 5.55 -5.89 3.15
C THR A 144 5.68 -5.16 1.81
N LEU A 145 4.71 -5.35 0.91
CA LEU A 145 4.72 -4.69 -0.39
C LEU A 145 4.57 -3.18 -0.29
N TRP A 146 3.74 -2.69 0.65
CA TRP A 146 3.52 -1.26 0.85
C TRP A 146 4.75 -0.57 1.45
N LEU A 147 5.38 -1.17 2.46
CA LEU A 147 6.63 -0.67 3.02
C LEU A 147 7.71 -0.57 1.94
N CYS A 148 7.85 -1.61 1.11
CA CYS A 148 8.84 -1.62 0.04
C CYS A 148 8.51 -0.59 -1.06
N SER A 149 7.29 -0.62 -1.59
CA SER A 149 6.94 0.12 -2.82
C SER A 149 6.67 1.59 -2.60
N TYR A 150 6.14 1.96 -1.42
CA TYR A 150 5.75 3.35 -1.12
C TYR A 150 6.72 4.06 -0.18
N ASN A 151 7.45 3.31 0.65
CA ASN A 151 8.34 3.89 1.66
C ASN A 151 9.81 3.47 1.48
N GLN A 152 10.14 2.70 0.44
CA GLN A 152 11.48 2.15 0.20
C GLN A 152 12.07 1.40 1.41
N VAL A 153 11.22 0.79 2.23
CA VAL A 153 11.62 0.09 3.46
C VAL A 153 11.39 -1.41 3.33
N VAL A 154 12.42 -2.19 3.64
CA VAL A 154 12.36 -3.65 3.71
C VAL A 154 12.40 -4.10 5.16
N ASN A 155 11.39 -4.85 5.59
CA ASN A 155 11.37 -5.52 6.89
C ASN A 155 11.40 -7.05 6.70
N PRO A 156 12.56 -7.71 6.93
CA PRO A 156 12.65 -9.17 6.85
C PRO A 156 11.78 -9.90 7.89
N ASN A 157 11.51 -9.26 9.04
CA ASN A 157 10.82 -9.83 10.18
C ASN A 157 9.43 -9.21 10.38
N ILE A 158 8.65 -9.09 9.30
CA ILE A 158 7.40 -8.32 9.31
C ILE A 158 6.38 -8.78 10.36
N ARG A 159 6.35 -10.09 10.64
CA ARG A 159 5.46 -10.69 11.65
C ARG A 159 5.69 -10.10 13.04
N ASP A 160 6.95 -9.79 13.37
CA ASP A 160 7.33 -9.37 14.71
C ASP A 160 6.73 -8.00 15.06
N LEU A 161 6.34 -7.19 14.07
CA LEU A 161 5.57 -5.96 14.30
C LEU A 161 4.19 -6.22 14.92
N TYR A 162 3.64 -7.43 14.77
CA TYR A 162 2.26 -7.74 15.14
C TYR A 162 2.15 -8.84 16.20
N SER A 163 3.17 -9.67 16.37
CA SER A 163 3.06 -10.84 17.25
C SER A 163 4.30 -11.16 18.09
N ALA A 164 5.33 -10.31 18.13
CA ALA A 164 6.52 -10.58 18.94
C ALA A 164 6.24 -10.33 20.43
N GLY A 165 6.72 -11.24 21.30
CA GLY A 165 6.58 -11.10 22.76
C GLY A 165 5.56 -12.04 23.41
N GLY A 166 5.11 -13.09 22.71
CA GLY A 166 4.30 -14.16 23.30
C GLY A 166 2.79 -13.87 23.29
N LYS A 167 2.10 -14.24 24.36
CA LYS A 167 0.66 -14.00 24.56
C LYS A 167 0.44 -13.26 25.88
N ILE A 168 -0.57 -12.40 25.92
CA ILE A 168 -1.00 -11.73 27.16
C ILE A 168 -1.62 -12.78 28.07
N THR A 169 -1.15 -12.85 29.31
CA THR A 169 -1.57 -13.82 30.33
C THR A 169 -2.23 -13.15 31.53
N HIS A 170 -1.89 -11.91 31.83
CA HIS A 170 -2.49 -11.12 32.91
C HIS A 170 -2.79 -9.70 32.43
N VAL A 171 -3.84 -9.11 33.02
CA VAL A 171 -4.28 -7.72 32.81
C VAL A 171 -4.47 -7.11 34.19
N ASP A 172 -3.74 -6.03 34.49
CA ASP A 172 -3.75 -5.37 35.81
C ASP A 172 -3.49 -6.36 36.97
N GLY A 173 -2.57 -7.30 36.76
CA GLY A 173 -2.23 -8.36 37.73
C GLY A 173 -3.24 -9.51 37.83
N VAL A 174 -4.39 -9.44 37.14
CA VAL A 174 -5.39 -10.50 37.12
C VAL A 174 -5.10 -11.47 35.98
N LYS A 175 -4.99 -12.76 36.30
CA LYS A 175 -4.77 -13.82 35.31
C LYS A 175 -5.99 -14.01 34.42
N LEU A 176 -5.76 -14.06 33.11
CA LEU A 176 -6.78 -14.39 32.12
C LEU A 176 -7.06 -15.90 32.08
N ASP A 177 -8.31 -16.28 31.85
CA ASP A 177 -8.72 -17.68 31.69
C ASP A 177 -7.97 -18.37 30.53
N ARG A 178 -7.70 -17.61 29.47
CA ARG A 178 -6.94 -18.08 28.30
C ARG A 178 -5.95 -17.00 27.87
N PRO A 179 -4.69 -17.33 27.56
CA PRO A 179 -3.75 -16.37 27.03
C PRO A 179 -4.24 -15.80 25.68
N VAL A 180 -4.21 -14.48 25.54
CA VAL A 180 -4.68 -13.81 24.32
C VAL A 180 -3.50 -13.32 23.45
N PRO A 181 -3.68 -13.25 22.12
CA PRO A 181 -2.63 -12.80 21.20
C PRO A 181 -2.02 -11.43 21.53
N GLN A 182 -0.70 -11.31 21.32
CA GLN A 182 0.07 -10.06 21.50
C GLN A 182 -0.47 -8.86 20.72
N VAL A 183 -1.10 -9.11 19.57
CA VAL A 183 -1.56 -8.05 18.67
C VAL A 183 -2.53 -7.08 19.36
N PHE A 184 -3.28 -7.53 20.37
CA PHE A 184 -4.16 -6.66 21.15
C PHE A 184 -3.40 -5.64 22.00
N ASN A 185 -2.26 -6.02 22.61
CA ASN A 185 -1.38 -5.08 23.28
C ASN A 185 -0.82 -4.05 22.29
N ILE A 186 -0.43 -4.49 21.09
CA ILE A 186 0.08 -3.61 20.04
C ILE A 186 -1.00 -2.63 19.56
N ILE A 187 -2.24 -3.10 19.38
CA ILE A 187 -3.40 -2.26 19.06
C ILE A 187 -3.61 -1.19 20.13
N VAL A 188 -3.60 -1.56 21.42
CA VAL A 188 -3.74 -0.62 22.54
C VAL A 188 -2.61 0.41 22.54
N GLY A 189 -1.36 -0.02 22.32
CA GLY A 189 -0.20 0.85 22.27
C GLY A 189 -0.22 1.89 21.14
N HIS A 190 -0.83 1.56 19.99
CA HIS A 190 -0.96 2.45 18.84
C HIS A 190 -2.29 3.20 18.77
N ALA A 191 -3.27 2.91 19.65
CA ALA A 191 -4.64 3.40 19.51
C ALA A 191 -4.74 4.93 19.48
N GLU A 192 -3.92 5.63 20.27
CA GLU A 192 -3.90 7.11 20.26
C GLU A 192 -3.33 7.68 18.96
N ASP A 193 -2.25 7.10 18.44
CA ASP A 193 -1.65 7.58 17.19
C ASP A 193 -2.61 7.34 16.03
N ILE A 194 -3.28 6.18 16.03
CA ILE A 194 -4.30 5.83 15.04
C ILE A 194 -5.48 6.80 15.13
N LYS A 195 -5.97 7.09 16.34
CA LYS A 195 -7.05 8.05 16.56
C LYS A 195 -6.67 9.46 16.10
N ALA A 196 -5.48 9.92 16.45
CA ALA A 196 -4.96 11.23 16.05
C ALA A 196 -4.85 11.35 14.52
N LEU A 197 -4.33 10.31 13.86
CA LEU A 197 -4.15 10.27 12.41
C LEU A 197 -5.51 10.20 11.67
N LEU A 198 -6.43 9.35 12.14
CA LEU A 198 -7.75 9.19 11.52
C LEU A 198 -8.69 10.38 11.73
N ASN A 199 -8.47 11.17 12.80
CA ASN A 199 -9.20 12.44 13.01
C ASN A 199 -8.62 13.60 12.18
N ASN A 200 -7.37 13.50 11.73
CA ASN A 200 -6.67 14.56 10.99
C ASN A 200 -6.09 14.00 9.68
N LEU A 201 -6.96 13.48 8.81
CA LEU A 201 -6.54 12.84 7.57
C LEU A 201 -5.95 13.85 6.58
N THR A 202 -4.70 13.63 6.18
CA THR A 202 -4.09 14.32 5.04
C THR A 202 -4.69 13.82 3.74
N THR A 203 -4.61 14.63 2.68
CA THR A 203 -5.03 14.23 1.32
C THR A 203 -4.36 12.93 0.88
N GLU A 204 -3.07 12.78 1.15
CA GLU A 204 -2.31 11.57 0.86
C GLU A 204 -2.90 10.35 1.58
N MET A 205 -3.17 10.46 2.89
CA MET A 205 -3.73 9.35 3.65
C MET A 205 -5.14 8.98 3.17
N VAL A 206 -5.97 9.96 2.79
CA VAL A 206 -7.28 9.69 2.18
C VAL A 206 -7.13 8.87 0.90
N MET A 207 -6.15 9.20 0.04
CA MET A 207 -5.88 8.43 -1.17
C MET A 207 -5.43 7.00 -0.85
N MET A 208 -4.52 6.82 0.12
CA MET A 208 -4.08 5.50 0.56
C MET A 208 -5.23 4.66 1.12
N ILE A 209 -6.11 5.25 1.93
CA ILE A 209 -7.26 4.55 2.50
C ILE A 209 -8.22 4.10 1.39
N LYS A 210 -8.56 4.97 0.42
CA LYS A 210 -9.39 4.59 -0.74
C LYS A 210 -8.79 3.41 -1.51
N ASP A 211 -7.48 3.34 -1.54
CA ASP A 211 -6.72 2.36 -2.31
C ASP A 211 -6.59 1.00 -1.60
N PHE A 212 -6.45 0.99 -0.27
CA PHE A 212 -6.09 -0.21 0.50
C PHE A 212 -7.13 -0.64 1.54
N ASN A 213 -7.91 0.29 2.09
CA ASN A 213 -8.96 0.02 3.08
C ASN A 213 -10.17 0.95 2.89
N PRO A 214 -10.87 0.88 1.73
CA PRO A 214 -11.92 1.84 1.39
C PRO A 214 -13.10 1.82 2.35
N THR A 215 -13.37 0.66 2.99
CA THR A 215 -14.44 0.47 3.98
C THR A 215 -14.31 1.40 5.19
N LEU A 216 -13.11 1.94 5.43
CA LEU A 216 -12.86 2.88 6.51
C LEU A 216 -13.58 4.22 6.33
N LEU A 217 -13.88 4.63 5.09
CA LEU A 217 -14.47 5.94 4.78
C LEU A 217 -16.00 5.88 4.62
N GLU A 218 -16.61 4.70 4.66
CA GLU A 218 -18.04 4.51 4.33
C GLU A 218 -18.99 5.11 5.36
N ASN A 219 -18.62 5.09 6.66
CA ASN A 219 -19.53 5.42 7.77
C ASN A 219 -19.30 6.80 8.38
N GLY A 220 -18.58 7.69 7.70
CA GLY A 220 -18.32 9.08 8.15
C GLY A 220 -17.36 9.24 9.34
N ASN A 221 -17.12 8.18 10.11
CA ASN A 221 -16.11 8.14 11.17
C ASN A 221 -15.10 7.01 10.91
N ALA A 222 -13.91 7.41 10.46
CA ALA A 222 -12.85 6.47 10.09
C ALA A 222 -12.29 5.73 11.32
N TYR A 223 -12.13 6.41 12.46
CA TYR A 223 -11.64 5.78 13.68
C TYR A 223 -12.62 4.73 14.21
N GLU A 224 -13.91 5.04 14.27
CA GLU A 224 -14.92 4.09 14.72
C GLU A 224 -15.05 2.90 13.74
N SER A 225 -14.88 3.13 12.43
CA SER A 225 -14.84 2.04 11.45
C SER A 225 -13.63 1.13 11.67
N TRP A 226 -12.46 1.69 11.95
CA TRP A 226 -11.24 0.93 12.28
C TRP A 226 -11.41 0.14 13.59
N LEU A 227 -11.95 0.79 14.62
CA LEU A 227 -12.17 0.20 15.94
C LEU A 227 -13.19 -0.94 15.88
N ARG A 228 -14.24 -0.80 15.05
CA ARG A 228 -15.21 -1.87 14.81
C ARG A 228 -14.54 -3.12 14.24
N THR A 229 -13.74 -2.98 13.19
CA THR A 229 -12.98 -4.11 12.60
C THR A 229 -12.06 -4.77 13.63
N CYS A 230 -11.32 -3.97 14.42
CA CYS A 230 -10.44 -4.54 15.46
C CYS A 230 -11.23 -5.22 16.59
N SER A 231 -12.41 -4.70 16.92
CA SER A 231 -13.30 -5.27 17.92
C SER A 231 -13.91 -6.58 17.45
N GLU A 232 -14.21 -6.72 16.15
CA GLU A 232 -14.64 -8.00 15.55
C GLU A 232 -13.57 -9.09 15.78
N PHE A 233 -12.28 -8.78 15.54
CA PHE A 233 -11.19 -9.70 15.87
C PHE A 233 -11.05 -9.97 17.37
N ALA A 234 -11.24 -8.95 18.21
CA ALA A 234 -11.12 -9.07 19.66
C ALA A 234 -12.22 -9.94 20.29
N ASN A 235 -13.43 -9.88 19.73
CA ASN A 235 -14.59 -10.64 20.19
C ASN A 235 -14.37 -12.15 20.05
N GLU A 236 -13.64 -12.61 19.02
CA GLU A 236 -13.27 -14.03 18.87
C GLU A 236 -12.40 -14.56 20.02
N TYR A 237 -11.73 -13.66 20.75
CA TYR A 237 -10.85 -13.97 21.87
C TYR A 237 -11.40 -13.50 23.23
N ASN A 238 -12.66 -13.05 23.29
CA ASN A 238 -13.30 -12.45 24.48
C ASN A 238 -12.49 -11.27 25.07
N VAL A 239 -11.87 -10.46 24.21
CA VAL A 239 -11.08 -9.30 24.62
C VAL A 239 -11.94 -8.04 24.58
N PRO A 240 -12.13 -7.30 25.70
CA PRO A 240 -12.87 -6.04 25.72
C PRO A 240 -11.99 -4.90 25.19
N LEU A 241 -11.71 -4.92 23.88
CA LEU A 241 -10.68 -4.07 23.27
C LEU A 241 -10.91 -2.57 23.47
N ARG A 242 -12.16 -2.10 23.37
CA ARG A 242 -12.49 -0.67 23.60
C ARG A 242 -12.12 -0.25 25.02
N GLU A 243 -12.46 -1.07 26.01
CA GLU A 243 -12.09 -0.80 27.41
C GLU A 243 -10.57 -0.78 27.59
N TRP A 244 -9.84 -1.71 26.96
CA TRP A 244 -8.38 -1.73 27.03
C TRP A 244 -7.74 -0.50 26.39
N ILE A 245 -8.29 0.00 25.29
CA ILE A 245 -7.83 1.24 24.65
C ILE A 245 -8.06 2.44 25.58
N GLU A 246 -9.21 2.51 26.24
CA GLU A 246 -9.56 3.63 27.14
C GLU A 246 -8.77 3.61 28.45
N ARG A 247 -8.61 2.43 29.06
CA ARG A 247 -7.97 2.27 30.38
C ARG A 247 -6.47 2.07 30.32
N LYS A 248 -5.93 1.58 29.19
CA LYS A 248 -4.51 1.23 28.99
C LYS A 248 -3.95 0.37 30.15
N PRO A 249 -4.51 -0.84 30.36
CA PRO A 249 -4.11 -1.69 31.48
C PRO A 249 -2.67 -2.19 31.33
N GLU A 250 -2.10 -2.66 32.44
CA GLU A 250 -0.78 -3.29 32.43
C GLU A 250 -0.89 -4.76 32.00
N PHE A 251 -0.18 -5.12 30.93
CA PHE A 251 -0.16 -6.49 30.40
C PHE A 251 1.07 -7.26 30.86
N GLN A 252 0.87 -8.52 31.24
CA GLN A 252 1.96 -9.48 31.46
C GLN A 252 1.90 -10.61 30.44
N PHE A 253 3.05 -11.10 30.00
CA PHE A 253 3.16 -12.01 28.87
C PHE A 253 3.65 -13.40 29.28
N SER A 254 3.28 -14.42 28.51
CA SER A 254 3.93 -15.72 28.59
C SER A 254 5.39 -15.58 28.16
N MET A 255 6.33 -16.03 29.00
CA MET A 255 7.72 -16.26 28.59
C MET A 255 7.80 -17.22 27.41
#